data_AF-A0AB35C151-F1
#
_entry.id   AF-A0AB35C151-F1
#
_cell.length_a   1.000
_cell.length_b   1.000
_cell.length_c   1.000
_cell.angle_alpha   90.00
_cell.angle_beta   90.00
_cell.angle_gamma   90.00
#
_symmetry.space_group_name_H-M   'P 1'
#
loop_
_entity.id
_entity.type
_entity.pdbx_description
1 polymer ?
#
loop_
_entity_poly.entity_id
_entity_poly.type
_entity_poly.pdbx_seq_one_letter_code
_entity_poly.pdbx_strand_id
1 'polypeptide(L)'
;MALTKKPSKIGIDEFIENTTDIQANAKQTPKKRIQFTHTIDPLILERVDQKAQEMGLTRAALVNIFIINGLNKGATIDGNE
;
A
#
# COMPACT_ATOMS: atom_id res chain seq x y z
N MET A 1 31.73 6.08 -57.35
CA MET A 1 31.71 6.45 -55.91
C MET A 1 31.24 5.23 -55.13
N ALA A 2 32.09 4.73 -54.23
CA ALA A 2 31.81 3.60 -53.33
C ALA A 2 31.13 4.11 -52.06
N LEU A 3 30.24 3.30 -51.46
CA LEU A 3 29.90 3.34 -50.03
C LEU A 3 29.30 1.98 -49.62
N THR A 4 30.18 1.01 -49.35
CA THR A 4 29.85 -0.19 -48.58
C THR A 4 29.83 0.19 -47.09
N LYS A 5 28.66 0.22 -46.43
CA LYS A 5 28.59 0.38 -44.98
C LYS A 5 28.22 -0.94 -44.31
N LYS A 6 29.18 -1.50 -43.57
CA LYS A 6 29.02 -2.64 -42.66
C LYS A 6 28.03 -2.28 -41.53
N PRO A 7 27.15 -3.21 -41.08
CA PRO A 7 26.33 -2.98 -39.90
C PRO A 7 27.21 -3.05 -38.65
N SER A 8 27.29 -1.93 -37.93
CA SER A 8 28.01 -1.80 -36.68
C SER A 8 27.21 -2.43 -35.54
N LYS A 9 27.85 -3.36 -34.82
CA LYS A 9 27.36 -4.01 -33.59
C LYS A 9 27.29 -3.01 -32.42
N ILE A 10 26.38 -2.04 -32.48
CA ILE A 10 26.27 -1.00 -31.43
C ILE A 10 24.96 -1.15 -30.63
N GLY A 11 23.96 -1.86 -31.14
CA GLY A 11 22.63 -1.91 -30.52
C GLY A 11 22.39 -2.97 -29.45
N ILE A 12 23.39 -3.70 -28.97
CA ILE A 12 23.19 -4.80 -28.00
C ILE A 12 23.74 -4.42 -26.62
N ASP A 13 24.96 -3.88 -26.56
CA ASP A 13 25.55 -3.39 -25.31
C ASP A 13 24.77 -2.19 -24.74
N GLU A 14 24.37 -1.24 -25.59
CA GLU A 14 23.55 -0.08 -25.18
C GLU A 14 22.12 -0.48 -24.76
N PHE A 15 21.65 -1.64 -25.22
CA PHE A 15 20.37 -2.22 -24.79
C PHE A 15 20.52 -2.88 -23.42
N ILE A 16 21.57 -3.67 -23.19
CA ILE A 16 21.83 -4.37 -21.92
C ILE A 16 22.10 -3.37 -20.78
N GLU A 17 22.89 -2.33 -21.03
CA GLU A 17 23.19 -1.26 -20.05
C GLU A 17 21.91 -0.56 -19.56
N ASN A 18 20.92 -0.37 -20.43
CA ASN A 18 19.63 0.22 -20.04
C ASN A 18 18.63 -0.77 -19.41
N THR A 19 18.85 -2.09 -19.50
CA THR A 19 17.92 -3.08 -18.93
C THR A 19 18.08 -3.27 -17.42
N THR A 20 19.26 -2.97 -16.86
CA THR A 20 19.55 -3.23 -15.45
C THR A 20 19.14 -2.06 -14.54
N ASP A 21 18.91 -0.87 -15.07
CA ASP A 21 18.57 0.32 -14.26
C ASP A 21 17.05 0.48 -14.00
N ILE A 22 16.19 -0.11 -14.84
CA ILE A 22 14.73 0.09 -14.72
C ILE A 22 14.12 -0.67 -13.52
N GLN A 23 14.83 -1.65 -12.94
CA GLN A 23 14.27 -2.47 -11.86
C GLN A 23 14.64 -2.01 -10.43
N ALA A 24 15.53 -1.02 -10.28
CA ALA A 24 16.10 -0.71 -8.96
C ALA A 24 15.40 0.42 -8.17
N ASN A 25 14.43 1.13 -8.74
CA ASN A 25 13.80 2.26 -8.04
C ASN A 25 12.31 2.42 -8.30
N ALA A 26 11.53 1.35 -8.10
CA ALA A 26 10.20 1.56 -7.54
C ALA A 26 10.38 2.07 -6.10
N LYS A 27 10.73 3.36 -5.95
CA LYS A 27 10.73 4.05 -4.66
C LYS A 27 9.33 3.86 -4.10
N GLN A 28 9.18 2.95 -3.15
CA GLN A 28 7.98 2.83 -2.36
C GLN A 28 7.83 4.18 -1.68
N THR A 29 7.00 5.06 -2.26
CA THR A 29 6.75 6.37 -1.71
C THR A 29 6.29 6.14 -0.28
N PRO A 30 6.92 6.75 0.73
CA PRO A 30 6.57 6.50 2.13
C PRO A 30 5.07 6.68 2.25
N LYS A 31 4.35 5.61 2.62
CA LYS A 31 2.88 5.62 2.71
C LYS A 31 2.48 6.79 3.59
N LYS A 32 1.95 7.84 2.98
CA LYS A 32 1.57 9.06 3.68
C LYS A 32 0.50 8.68 4.70
N ARG A 33 0.74 8.97 5.98
CA ARG A 33 -0.27 8.78 7.02
C ARG A 33 -1.38 9.80 6.77
N ILE A 34 -2.61 9.32 6.59
CA ILE A 34 -3.80 10.16 6.40
C ILE A 34 -4.59 10.15 7.69
N GLN A 35 -4.93 11.33 8.19
CA GLN A 35 -5.86 11.51 9.30
C GLN A 35 -7.27 11.72 8.73
N PHE A 36 -8.25 11.04 9.30
CA PHE A 36 -9.67 11.25 9.00
C PHE A 36 -10.46 11.36 10.30
N THR A 37 -11.63 11.99 10.22
CA THR A 37 -12.56 12.15 11.35
C THR A 37 -13.79 11.29 11.07
N HIS A 38 -14.29 10.60 12.09
CA HIS A 38 -15.48 9.77 12.01
C HIS A 38 -16.43 10.08 13.17
N THR A 39 -17.71 10.24 12.88
CA THR A 39 -18.77 10.42 13.87
C THR A 39 -19.23 9.06 14.37
N ILE A 40 -19.17 8.85 15.68
CA ILE A 40 -19.41 7.57 16.35
C ILE A 40 -20.14 7.85 17.66
N ASP A 41 -21.02 6.94 18.08
CA ASP A 41 -21.66 6.98 19.39
C ASP A 41 -20.61 6.96 20.53
N PRO A 42 -20.70 7.84 21.53
CA PRO A 42 -19.72 7.93 22.60
C PRO A 42 -19.55 6.64 23.39
N LEU A 43 -20.61 5.85 23.55
CA LEU A 43 -20.55 4.54 24.23
C LEU A 43 -19.74 3.53 23.43
N ILE A 44 -19.83 3.58 22.10
CA ILE A 44 -19.02 2.72 21.23
C ILE A 44 -17.55 3.15 21.32
N LEU A 45 -17.27 4.45 21.38
CA LEU A 45 -15.90 4.96 21.48
C LEU A 45 -15.22 4.48 22.78
N GLU A 46 -15.94 4.51 23.90
CA GLU A 46 -15.45 4.01 25.18
C GLU A 46 -15.13 2.51 25.11
N ARG A 47 -15.99 1.70 24.48
CA ARG A 47 -15.73 0.27 24.28
C ARG A 47 -14.49 0.02 23.41
N VAL A 48 -14.30 0.82 22.37
CA VAL A 48 -13.10 0.73 21.51
C VAL A 48 -11.84 1.06 22.33
N ASP A 49 -11.90 2.06 23.20
CA ASP A 49 -10.77 2.43 24.07
C ASP A 49 -10.44 1.36 25.10
N GLN A 50 -11.45 0.84 25.80
CA GLN A 50 -11.28 -0.27 26.74
C GLN A 50 -10.67 -1.47 26.04
N LYS A 51 -11.18 -1.83 24.85
CA LYS A 51 -10.65 -2.95 24.09
C LYS A 51 -9.21 -2.73 23.62
N ALA A 52 -8.87 -1.50 23.24
CA ALA A 52 -7.51 -1.15 22.85
C ALA A 52 -6.55 -1.29 24.04
N GLN A 53 -6.95 -0.83 25.23
CA GLN A 53 -6.19 -0.98 26.47
C GLN A 53 -5.98 -2.44 26.85
N GLU A 54 -7.04 -3.27 26.82
CA GLU A 54 -6.97 -4.71 27.07
C GLU A 54 -5.95 -5.42 26.17
N MET A 55 -5.87 -5.01 24.91
CA MET A 55 -4.98 -5.61 23.92
C MET A 55 -3.58 -4.96 23.88
N GLY A 56 -3.32 -3.95 24.70
CA GLY A 56 -2.05 -3.19 24.67
C GLY A 56 -1.83 -2.42 23.35
N LEU A 57 -2.91 -2.07 22.65
CA LEU A 57 -2.89 -1.41 21.35
C LEU A 57 -3.27 0.06 21.48
N THR A 58 -2.85 0.87 20.51
CA THR A 58 -3.42 2.20 20.34
C THR A 58 -4.82 2.09 19.72
N ARG A 59 -5.71 3.05 20.02
CA ARG A 59 -7.04 3.16 19.38
C ARG A 59 -6.95 3.05 17.86
N ALA A 60 -6.01 3.75 17.24
CA ALA A 60 -5.80 3.74 15.80
C ALA A 60 -5.35 2.37 15.28
N ALA A 61 -4.48 1.66 16.01
CA ALA A 61 -4.04 0.32 15.64
C ALA A 61 -5.21 -0.68 15.67
N LEU A 62 -6.04 -0.61 16.72
CA LEU A 62 -7.24 -1.45 16.84
C LEU A 62 -8.19 -1.20 15.66
N VAL A 63 -8.51 0.07 15.38
CA VAL A 63 -9.38 0.46 14.26
C VAL A 63 -8.82 -0.06 12.93
N ASN A 64 -7.51 0.10 12.68
CA ASN A 64 -6.90 -0.40 11.45
C ASN A 64 -7.01 -1.92 11.29
N ILE A 65 -6.79 -2.67 12.37
CA ILE A 65 -6.92 -4.13 12.37
C ILE A 65 -8.35 -4.54 12.02
N PHE A 66 -9.35 -3.88 12.63
CA PHE A 66 -10.76 -4.17 12.35
C PHE A 66 -11.17 -3.78 10.93
N ILE A 67 -10.70 -2.65 10.40
CA ILE A 67 -10.93 -2.26 9.00
C ILE A 67 -10.34 -3.30 8.05
N ILE A 68 -9.08 -3.70 8.26
CA ILE A 68 -8.42 -4.70 7.41
C ILE A 68 -9.15 -6.04 7.49
N ASN A 69 -9.53 -6.48 8.70
CA ASN A 69 -10.26 -7.73 8.88
C ASN A 69 -11.64 -7.68 8.23
N GLY A 70 -12.37 -6.57 8.35
CA GLY A 70 -13.67 -6.37 7.69
C GLY A 70 -13.56 -6.35 6.17
N LEU A 71 -12.50 -5.72 5.63
CA LEU A 71 -12.24 -5.73 4.18
C LEU A 71 -11.87 -7.13 3.67
N ASN A 72 -11.09 -7.89 4.42
CA ASN A 72 -10.60 -9.21 3.99
C ASN A 72 -11.62 -10.33 4.17
N LYS A 73 -12.38 -10.32 5.27
CA LYS A 73 -13.35 -11.38 5.62
C LYS A 73 -14.78 -11.06 5.19
N GLY A 74 -15.01 -9.83 4.72
CA GLY A 74 -16.34 -9.25 4.60
C GLY A 74 -16.81 -8.72 5.95
N ALA A 75 -17.35 -7.49 5.95
CA ALA A 75 -18.16 -7.05 7.06
C ALA A 75 -19.52 -7.71 6.88
N THR A 76 -19.86 -8.67 7.74
CA THR A 76 -21.26 -9.03 7.94
C THR A 76 -21.93 -7.80 8.54
N ILE A 77 -22.50 -6.98 7.65
CA ILE A 77 -23.55 -6.05 8.05
C ILE A 77 -24.70 -6.98 8.36
N ASP A 78 -24.82 -7.40 9.63
CA ASP A 78 -26.03 -8.02 10.16
C ASP A 78 -27.10 -6.91 10.24
N GLY A 79 -27.40 -6.35 9.07
CA GLY A 79 -28.58 -5.61 8.77
C GLY A 79 -29.56 -6.66 8.31
N ASN A 80 -30.42 -7.04 9.24
CA ASN A 80 -31.64 -7.77 8.97
C ASN A 80 -32.30 -7.22 7.68
N GLU A 81 -32.89 -8.14 6.93
CA GLU A 81 -33.67 -8.03 5.69
C GLU A 81 -34.44 -6.72 5.48
#